data_AF-A0A529PWF2-F1
#
_entry.id   AF-A0A529PWF2-F1
#
_cell.length_a   1.000
_cell.length_b   1.000
_cell.length_c   1.000
_cell.angle_alpha   90.00
_cell.angle_beta   90.00
_cell.angle_gamma   90.00
#
_symmetry.space_group_name_H-M   'P 1'
#
loop_
_entity.id
_entity.type
_entity.pdbx_description
1 polymer ?
#
loop_
_entity_poly.entity_id
_entity_poly.type
_entity_poly.pdbx_seq_one_letter_code
_entity_poly.pdbx_strand_id
1 'polypeptide(L)'
;LGRAKQAVAATPVSGGTFKAAGWSSSTADTLDPAKASLSTDYVRCCSLYNRLTFLDKDGKTQMELAESFDTKDAKTWTVKLRKGVTFH
;
A
#
# COMPACT_ATOMS: atom_id res chain seq x y z
N LEU A 1 -5.05 -4.90 -26.69
CA LEU A 1 -5.48 -4.91 -25.28
C LEU A 1 -5.69 -3.47 -24.85
N GLY A 2 -6.95 -3.04 -24.78
CA GLY A 2 -7.35 -1.62 -24.70
C GLY A 2 -7.00 -0.99 -23.36
N ARG A 3 -6.22 0.09 -23.39
CA ARG A 3 -6.04 0.98 -22.24
C ARG A 3 -7.32 1.83 -22.12
N ALA A 4 -7.94 1.85 -20.94
CA ALA A 4 -9.08 2.71 -20.65
C ALA A 4 -8.67 4.18 -20.92
N LYS A 5 -9.38 4.84 -21.84
CA LYS A 5 -9.22 6.27 -22.14
C LYS A 5 -10.49 6.96 -21.68
N GLN A 6 -10.32 7.94 -20.79
CA GLN A 6 -11.32 8.74 -20.08
C GLN A 6 -12.00 8.08 -18.87
N ALA A 7 -11.84 8.74 -17.72
CA ALA A 7 -12.72 8.55 -16.57
C ALA A 7 -14.09 9.13 -16.96
N VAL A 8 -15.05 8.26 -17.25
CA VAL A 8 -16.45 8.66 -17.28
C VAL A 8 -16.79 9.09 -15.86
N ALA A 9 -17.34 10.30 -15.69
CA ALA A 9 -17.82 10.77 -14.39
C ALA A 9 -19.05 9.95 -13.97
N ALA A 10 -18.83 8.68 -13.64
CA ALA A 10 -19.83 7.84 -13.01
C ALA A 10 -19.87 8.23 -11.54
N THR A 11 -21.06 8.61 -11.06
CA THR A 11 -21.30 8.80 -9.63
C THR A 11 -20.87 7.52 -8.89
N PRO A 12 -19.96 7.58 -7.91
CA PRO A 12 -19.54 6.41 -7.15
C PRO A 12 -20.75 5.72 -6.52
N VAL A 13 -20.87 4.41 -6.71
CA VAL A 13 -21.89 3.60 -6.04
C VAL A 13 -21.33 3.16 -4.70
N SER A 14 -22.09 3.38 -3.63
CA SER A 14 -21.71 2.93 -2.29
C SER A 14 -22.00 1.44 -2.11
N GLY A 15 -21.07 0.72 -1.47
CA GLY A 15 -21.16 -0.72 -1.24
C GLY A 15 -20.69 -1.59 -2.41
N GLY A 16 -20.97 -2.89 -2.33
CA GLY A 16 -20.60 -3.90 -3.33
C GLY A 16 -19.50 -4.86 -2.90
N THR A 17 -19.15 -5.79 -3.79
CA THR A 17 -18.11 -6.80 -3.56
C THR A 17 -16.98 -6.63 -4.55
N PHE A 18 -15.77 -6.45 -4.03
CA PHE A 18 -14.55 -6.48 -4.85
C PHE A 18 -14.01 -7.92 -4.92
N LYS A 19 -13.80 -8.42 -6.15
CA LYS A 19 -13.11 -9.69 -6.41
C LYS A 19 -11.90 -9.43 -7.29
N ALA A 20 -10.74 -9.90 -6.85
CA ALA A 20 -9.50 -9.81 -7.60
C ALA A 20 -8.83 -11.19 -7.67
N ALA A 21 -8.21 -11.48 -8.80
CA ALA A 21 -7.36 -12.65 -8.98
C ALA A 21 -5.89 -12.24 -8.73
N GLY A 22 -5.18 -13.03 -7.93
CA GLY A 22 -3.74 -12.92 -7.77
C GLY A 22 -3.01 -13.70 -8.86
N TRP A 23 -1.73 -13.37 -9.10
CA TRP A 23 -0.89 -14.07 -10.07
C TRP A 23 -0.58 -15.52 -9.63
N SER A 24 -0.43 -15.73 -8.33
CA SER A 24 -0.13 -17.03 -7.73
C SER A 24 -0.84 -17.17 -6.37
N SER A 25 -1.08 -18.41 -5.96
CA SER A 25 -1.51 -18.73 -4.60
C SER A 25 -0.79 -19.97 -4.10
N SER A 26 -0.46 -19.99 -2.83
CA SER A 26 0.23 -21.06 -2.12
C SER A 26 -0.45 -21.33 -0.78
N THR A 27 -0.25 -22.53 -0.23
CA THR A 27 -0.62 -22.81 1.17
C THR A 27 0.23 -22.02 2.17
N ALA A 28 1.34 -21.44 1.72
CA ALA A 28 2.20 -20.55 2.50
C ALA A 28 1.78 -19.06 2.42
N ASP A 29 0.72 -18.72 1.67
CA ASP A 29 0.19 -17.36 1.61
C ASP A 29 -0.12 -16.85 3.03
N THR A 30 0.18 -15.58 3.30
CA THR A 30 0.08 -15.02 4.64
C THR A 30 -0.30 -13.54 4.64
N LEU A 31 -0.96 -13.10 5.72
CA LEU A 31 -1.19 -11.69 6.02
C LEU A 31 -0.15 -11.12 6.99
N ASP A 32 0.79 -11.92 7.46
CA ASP A 32 1.91 -11.44 8.29
C ASP A 32 2.91 -10.67 7.39
N PRO A 33 2.98 -9.33 7.49
CA PRO A 33 3.83 -8.54 6.60
C PRO A 33 5.33 -8.85 6.79
N ALA A 34 5.75 -9.45 7.92
CA ALA A 34 7.13 -9.84 8.15
C ALA A 34 7.51 -11.17 7.46
N LYS A 35 6.51 -11.96 7.03
CA LYS A 35 6.69 -13.27 6.37
C LYS A 35 6.20 -13.29 4.92
N ALA A 36 5.49 -12.26 4.49
CA ALA A 36 5.00 -12.11 3.13
C ALA A 36 6.15 -12.24 2.12
N SER A 37 5.96 -13.08 1.10
CA SER A 37 7.01 -13.38 0.11
C SER A 37 6.55 -13.32 -1.34
N LEU A 38 5.24 -13.43 -1.57
CA LEU A 38 4.65 -13.45 -2.91
C LEU A 38 3.90 -12.16 -3.23
N SER A 39 3.67 -11.93 -4.53
CA SER A 39 2.95 -10.74 -5.02
C SER A 39 1.54 -10.62 -4.46
N THR A 40 0.84 -11.74 -4.27
CA THR A 40 -0.50 -11.76 -3.68
C THR A 40 -0.47 -11.35 -2.20
N ASP A 41 0.51 -11.80 -1.42
CA ASP A 41 0.69 -11.36 -0.02
C ASP A 41 0.99 -9.86 0.01
N TYR A 42 1.88 -9.38 -0.87
CA TYR A 42 2.22 -7.96 -0.97
C TYR A 42 0.96 -7.10 -1.19
N VAL A 43 0.10 -7.46 -2.14
CA VAL A 43 -1.14 -6.72 -2.42
C VAL A 43 -2.08 -6.73 -1.21
N ARG A 44 -2.24 -7.88 -0.54
CA ARG A 44 -3.08 -8.01 0.66
C ARG A 44 -2.55 -7.15 1.81
N CYS A 45 -1.27 -7.27 2.13
CA CYS A 45 -0.62 -6.51 3.19
C CYS A 45 -0.67 -5.00 2.91
N CYS A 46 -0.43 -4.59 1.66
CA CYS A 46 -0.53 -3.19 1.26
C CYS A 46 -1.95 -2.61 1.33
N SER A 47 -2.98 -3.47 1.35
CA SER A 47 -4.39 -3.09 1.48
C SER A 47 -4.87 -3.07 2.93
N LEU A 48 -4.19 -3.80 3.82
CA LEU A 48 -4.58 -3.97 5.23
C LEU A 48 -3.70 -3.17 6.20
N TYR A 49 -2.46 -2.89 5.84
CA TYR A 49 -1.48 -2.21 6.69
C TYR A 49 -0.95 -0.95 6.01
N ASN A 50 -0.77 0.09 6.80
CA ASN A 50 -0.05 1.29 6.36
C ASN A 50 1.45 1.17 6.67
N ARG A 51 2.28 1.71 5.78
CA ARG A 51 3.74 1.78 5.89
C ARG A 51 4.16 3.21 6.26
N LEU A 52 5.44 3.42 6.54
CA LEU A 52 5.96 4.78 6.69
C LEU A 52 5.85 5.56 5.36
N THR A 53 6.12 4.89 4.24
CA THR A 53 6.07 5.43 2.89
C THR A 53 5.47 4.42 1.92
N PHE A 54 4.95 4.89 0.79
CA PHE A 54 4.53 4.05 -0.33
C PHE A 54 5.04 4.62 -1.66
N LEU A 55 5.04 3.81 -2.71
CA LEU A 55 5.37 4.26 -4.06
C LEU A 55 4.07 4.58 -4.82
N ASP A 56 4.00 5.75 -5.44
CA ASP A 56 2.88 6.09 -6.32
C ASP A 56 3.00 5.42 -7.69
N LYS A 57 2.01 5.68 -8.55
CA LYS A 57 1.93 5.13 -9.93
C LYS A 57 3.12 5.50 -10.82
N ASP A 58 3.85 6.56 -10.48
CA ASP A 58 5.03 7.03 -11.21
C ASP A 58 6.32 6.50 -10.56
N GLY A 59 6.20 5.63 -9.55
CA GLY A 59 7.31 5.07 -8.79
C GLY A 59 7.95 6.07 -7.84
N LYS A 60 7.30 7.20 -7.53
CA LYS A 60 7.83 8.17 -6.59
C LYS A 60 7.42 7.82 -5.17
N THR A 61 8.36 7.97 -4.24
CA THR A 61 8.09 7.78 -2.81
C THR A 61 7.19 8.87 -2.28
N GLN A 62 6.13 8.47 -1.59
CA GLN A 62 5.15 9.32 -0.94
C GLN A 62 5.07 8.96 0.55
N MET A 63 4.77 9.95 1.38
CA MET A 63 4.68 9.81 2.82
C MET A 63 3.30 9.29 3.25
N GLU A 64 3.26 8.11 3.89
CA GLU A 64 2.02 7.46 4.35
C GLU A 64 1.82 7.66 5.86
N LEU A 65 2.38 6.83 6.73
CA LEU A 65 2.35 7.06 8.19
C LEU A 65 3.40 8.06 8.66
N ALA A 66 4.50 8.19 7.93
CA ALA A 66 5.47 9.24 8.19
C ALA A 66 4.90 10.59 7.75
N GLU A 67 5.26 11.63 8.50
CA GLU A 67 5.11 13.03 8.13
C GLU A 67 6.41 13.55 7.49
N SER A 68 7.56 13.13 8.03
CA SER A 68 8.88 13.50 7.51
C SER A 68 9.97 12.50 7.93
N PHE A 69 11.08 12.51 7.20
CA PHE A 69 12.33 11.83 7.53
C PHE A 69 13.45 12.86 7.63
N ASP A 70 14.29 12.74 8.65
CA ASP A 70 15.51 13.53 8.83
C ASP A 70 16.71 12.60 9.06
N THR A 71 17.86 12.94 8.47
CA THR A 71 19.12 12.25 8.70
C THR A 71 20.30 13.17 8.40
N LYS A 72 21.42 12.94 9.10
CA LYS A 72 22.69 13.65 8.86
C LYS A 72 23.73 12.79 8.16
N ASP A 73 23.60 11.47 8.26
CA ASP A 73 24.63 10.50 7.89
C ASP A 73 24.09 9.33 7.04
N ALA A 74 22.80 9.33 6.72
CA ALA A 74 22.08 8.24 6.05
C ALA A 74 22.17 6.88 6.77
N LYS A 75 22.60 6.86 8.04
CA LYS A 75 22.65 5.66 8.90
C LYS A 75 21.61 5.76 10.01
N THR A 76 21.54 6.92 10.65
CA THR A 76 20.55 7.21 11.68
C THR A 76 19.44 8.06 11.08
N TRP A 77 18.23 7.53 11.12
CA TRP A 77 17.05 8.17 10.55
C TRP A 77 16.07 8.52 11.66
N THR A 78 15.66 9.79 11.72
CA THR A 78 14.59 10.25 12.59
C THR A 78 13.31 10.36 11.76
N VAL A 79 12.27 9.62 12.16
CA VAL A 79 10.98 9.61 11.48
C VAL A 79 9.96 10.31 12.35
N LYS A 80 9.32 11.36 11.82
CA LYS A 80 8.16 11.98 12.46
C LYS A 80 6.90 11.27 11.99
N LEU A 81 6.11 10.71 12.90
CA LEU A 81 4.84 10.05 12.56
C LEU A 81 3.68 11.05 12.54
N ARG A 82 2.70 10.79 11.67
CA ARG A 82 1.45 11.55 11.66
C ARG A 82 0.71 11.41 12.99
N LYS A 83 0.09 12.50 13.44
CA LYS A 83 -0.72 12.51 14.66
C LYS A 83 -2.09 11.89 14.42
N GLY A 84 -2.65 11.27 15.46
CA GLY A 84 -4.01 10.73 15.45
C GLY A 84 -4.19 9.41 14.71
N VAL A 85 -3.10 8.75 14.31
CA VAL A 85 -3.16 7.40 13.74
C VAL A 85 -3.57 6.41 14.83
N THR A 86 -4.55 5.55 14.51
CA THR A 86 -5.01 4.46 15.37
C THR A 86 -4.74 3.12 14.70
N PHE A 87 -4.70 2.06 15.50
CA PHE A 87 -4.71 0.69 14.99
C PHE A 87 -6.16 0.22 14.79
N HIS A 88 -6.33 -0.77 13.92
CA HIS A 88 -7.61 -1.43 13.66
C HIS A 88 -7.97 -2.42 14.76
#